data_AF-A0AB38H9C9-F1
#
_entry.id   AF-A0AB38H9C9-F1
#
_cell.length_a   1.000
_cell.length_b   1.000
_cell.length_c   1.000
_cell.angle_alpha   90.00
_cell.angle_beta   90.00
_cell.angle_gamma   90.00
#
_symmetry.space_group_name_H-M   'P 1'
#
loop_
_entity.id
_entity.type
_entity.pdbx_description
1 polymer ?
#
loop_
_entity_poly.entity_id
_entity_poly.type
_entity_poly.pdbx_seq_one_letter_code
_entity_poly.pdbx_strand_id
1 'polypeptide(L)'
;MVNTFLIIGICCFFAYAFYDQFLMDHLKGTTKLKVRLKKRAKIDALIFIALIAIILYQSSGQINPTTLYLLAIAILLSLYIAFIRFPVLLLKEQGFFFENIYIDYAKIQQINLTENKILVIDLKNTKRLMISVDNPQDVEKIVQFFGGYK
;
A
#
# COMPACT_ATOMS: atom_id res chain seq x y z
N MET A 1 8.25 11.58 26.54
CA MET A 1 8.34 12.01 25.12
C MET A 1 8.27 10.84 24.16
N VAL A 2 9.16 9.83 24.26
CA VAL A 2 9.15 8.64 23.35
C VAL A 2 7.80 7.93 23.29
N ASN A 3 7.17 7.63 24.43
CA ASN A 3 5.87 6.94 24.46
C ASN A 3 4.78 7.72 23.74
N THR A 4 4.78 9.06 23.84
CA THR A 4 3.81 9.92 23.15
C THR A 4 3.95 9.78 21.63
N PHE A 5 5.18 9.79 21.11
CA PHE A 5 5.43 9.59 19.68
C PHE A 5 5.00 8.20 19.21
N LEU A 6 5.30 7.15 20.00
CA LEU A 6 4.88 5.79 19.67
C LEU A 6 3.35 5.65 19.65
N ILE A 7 2.65 6.21 20.64
CA ILE A 7 1.19 6.19 20.71
C ILE A 7 0.59 6.90 19.49
N ILE A 8 1.06 8.11 19.18
CA ILE A 8 0.57 8.86 18.00
C ILE A 8 0.84 8.07 16.72
N GLY A 9 2.03 7.50 16.57
CA GLY A 9 2.38 6.68 15.40
C GLY A 9 1.48 5.46 15.24
N ILE A 10 1.20 4.74 16.34
CA ILE A 10 0.29 3.60 16.37
C ILE A 10 -1.15 4.02 16.04
N CYS A 11 -1.65 5.12 16.62
CA CYS A 11 -2.98 5.63 16.32
C CYS A 11 -3.13 6.03 14.86
N CYS A 12 -2.16 6.76 14.30
CA CYS A 12 -2.13 7.12 12.88
C CYS A 12 -2.09 5.88 11.98
N PHE A 13 -1.34 4.85 12.37
CA PHE A 13 -1.29 3.59 11.65
C PHE A 13 -2.65 2.90 11.61
N PHE A 14 -3.34 2.81 12.75
CA PHE A 14 -4.69 2.21 12.81
C PHE A 14 -5.68 3.01 11.96
N ALA A 15 -5.64 4.34 12.03
CA ALA A 15 -6.46 5.19 11.16
C ALA A 15 -6.17 4.94 9.67
N TYR A 16 -4.90 4.81 9.29
CA TYR A 16 -4.50 4.46 7.94
C TYR A 16 -4.98 3.06 7.53
N ALA A 17 -4.83 2.06 8.39
CA ALA A 17 -5.28 0.69 8.11
C ALA A 17 -6.80 0.64 7.91
N PHE A 18 -7.55 1.39 8.72
CA PHE A 18 -9.00 1.52 8.56
C PHE A 18 -9.37 2.20 7.24
N TYR A 19 -8.65 3.26 6.87
CA TYR A 19 -8.80 3.93 5.57
C TYR A 19 -8.55 2.97 4.38
N ASP A 20 -7.43 2.23 4.42
CA ASP A 20 -7.01 1.29 3.37
C ASP A 20 -8.03 0.16 3.17
N GLN A 21 -8.58 -0.36 4.27
CA GLN A 21 -9.42 -1.55 4.22
C GLN A 21 -10.92 -1.29 4.03
N PHE A 22 -11.46 -0.22 4.62
CA PHE A 22 -12.90 0.06 4.57
C PHE A 22 -13.23 1.29 3.73
N LEU A 23 -12.52 2.39 3.96
CA LEU A 23 -12.91 3.66 3.37
C LEU A 23 -12.66 3.67 1.85
N MET A 24 -11.54 3.11 1.40
CA MET A 24 -11.17 3.11 -0.02
C MET A 24 -12.16 2.31 -0.90
N ASP A 25 -12.73 1.22 -0.38
CA ASP A 25 -13.71 0.43 -1.11
C ASP A 25 -15.04 1.20 -1.27
N HIS A 26 -15.46 2.00 -0.29
CA HIS A 26 -16.71 2.79 -0.34
C HIS A 26 -16.58 4.17 -1.00
N LEU A 27 -15.41 4.79 -0.99
CA LEU A 27 -15.20 6.12 -1.57
C LEU A 27 -15.31 6.11 -3.09
N LYS A 28 -15.91 7.16 -3.67
CA LYS A 28 -16.00 7.41 -5.13
C LYS A 28 -16.72 6.30 -5.93
N GLY A 29 -17.70 5.65 -5.32
CA GLY A 29 -18.62 4.72 -6.00
C GLY A 29 -18.17 3.26 -5.97
N THR A 30 -18.89 2.41 -6.70
CA THR A 30 -18.69 0.96 -6.69
C THR A 30 -17.39 0.55 -7.39
N THR A 31 -16.60 -0.31 -6.74
CA THR A 31 -15.40 -0.91 -7.32
C THR A 31 -15.80 -1.96 -8.36
N LYS A 32 -15.39 -1.77 -9.62
CA LYS A 32 -15.67 -2.69 -10.73
C LYS A 32 -14.63 -3.79 -10.86
N LEU A 33 -13.36 -3.46 -10.61
CA LEU A 33 -12.28 -4.44 -10.63
C LEU A 33 -11.28 -4.15 -9.51
N LYS A 34 -10.87 -5.20 -8.80
CA LYS A 34 -9.89 -5.14 -7.71
C LYS A 34 -8.74 -6.06 -8.06
N VAL A 35 -7.55 -5.50 -8.28
CA VAL A 35 -6.36 -6.26 -8.72
C VAL A 35 -5.21 -6.06 -7.73
N ARG A 36 -4.57 -7.17 -7.34
CA ARG A 36 -3.42 -7.13 -6.44
C ARG A 36 -2.15 -6.72 -7.20
N LEU A 37 -1.40 -5.80 -6.60
CA LEU A 37 -0.13 -5.33 -7.11
C LEU A 37 1.03 -6.03 -6.42
N LYS A 38 2.18 -6.05 -7.10
CA LYS A 38 3.41 -6.62 -6.56
C LYS A 38 3.90 -5.81 -5.36
N LYS A 39 4.17 -6.47 -4.23
CA LYS A 39 4.75 -5.81 -3.05
C LYS A 39 6.19 -5.38 -3.32
N ARG A 40 6.51 -4.09 -3.11
CA ARG A 40 7.88 -3.55 -3.26
C ARG A 40 8.63 -3.41 -1.94
N ALA A 41 7.96 -3.03 -0.86
CA ALA A 41 8.60 -2.56 0.39
C ALA A 41 8.77 -3.63 1.49
N LYS A 42 9.06 -4.89 1.14
CA LYS A 42 9.23 -5.96 2.17
C LYS A 42 10.50 -5.79 3.01
N ILE A 43 11.57 -5.28 2.40
CA ILE A 43 12.90 -5.17 3.03
C ILE A 43 12.90 -4.08 4.10
N ASP A 44 12.27 -2.94 3.82
CA ASP A 44 12.22 -1.80 4.75
C ASP A 44 11.56 -2.19 6.08
N ALA A 45 10.46 -2.97 6.01
CA ALA A 45 9.79 -3.47 7.20
C ALA A 45 10.67 -4.45 8.00
N LEU A 46 11.45 -5.30 7.33
CA LEU A 46 12.37 -6.22 8.00
C LEU A 46 13.50 -5.46 8.72
N ILE A 47 14.07 -4.44 8.05
CA ILE A 47 15.10 -3.57 8.64
C ILE A 47 14.54 -2.87 9.88
N PHE A 48 13.32 -2.34 9.81
CA PHE A 48 12.70 -1.66 10.95
C PHE A 48 12.47 -2.60 12.14
N ILE A 49 11.99 -3.83 11.90
CA ILE A 49 11.82 -4.84 12.96
C ILE A 49 13.17 -5.19 13.59
N ALA A 50 14.22 -5.38 12.79
CA ALA A 50 15.57 -5.68 13.28
C ALA A 50 16.13 -4.54 14.15
N LEU A 51 15.91 -3.28 13.76
CA LEU A 51 16.32 -2.12 14.55
C LEU A 51 15.61 -2.07 15.91
N ILE A 52 14.30 -2.33 15.95
CA ILE A 52 13.57 -2.40 17.24
C ILE A 52 14.12 -3.54 18.10
N ALA A 53 14.37 -4.72 17.52
CA ALA A 53 14.92 -5.86 18.26
C ALA A 53 16.30 -5.54 18.88
N ILE A 54 17.17 -4.83 18.16
CA ILE A 54 18.46 -4.36 18.68
C ILE A 54 18.26 -3.39 19.86
N ILE A 55 17.32 -2.45 19.76
CA ILE A 55 17.01 -1.49 20.83
C ILE A 55 16.55 -2.24 22.10
N LEU A 56 15.69 -3.24 21.92
CA LEU A 56 15.20 -4.07 23.03
C LEU A 56 16.33 -4.87 23.68
N TYR A 57 17.24 -5.43 22.89
CA TYR A 57 18.40 -6.16 23.39
C TYR A 57 19.36 -5.25 24.16
N GLN A 58 19.68 -4.07 23.65
CA GLN A 58 20.59 -3.13 24.33
C GLN A 58 20.02 -2.57 25.63
N SER A 59 18.69 -2.42 25.69
CA SER A 59 18.03 -1.75 26.81
C SER A 59 17.40 -2.73 27.81
N SER A 60 17.77 -4.01 27.74
CA SER A 60 17.25 -5.09 28.58
C SER A 60 17.51 -4.78 30.07
N GLY A 61 16.44 -4.53 30.83
CA GLY A 61 16.47 -4.22 32.26
C GLY A 61 16.30 -2.75 32.64
N GLN A 62 16.35 -1.82 31.67
CA GLN A 62 16.20 -0.37 31.93
C GLN A 62 14.97 0.25 31.23
N ILE A 63 14.32 -0.50 30.34
CA ILE A 63 13.11 -0.04 29.65
C ILE A 63 11.90 -0.02 30.57
N ASN A 64 11.14 1.07 30.51
CA ASN A 64 9.82 1.14 31.13
C ASN A 64 8.88 0.09 30.46
N PRO A 65 8.13 -0.71 31.24
CA PRO A 65 7.20 -1.71 30.70
C PRO A 65 6.26 -1.15 29.61
N THR A 66 5.80 0.10 29.76
CA THR A 66 4.93 0.75 28.77
C THR A 66 5.61 0.88 27.40
N THR A 67 6.87 1.29 27.39
CA THR A 67 7.65 1.45 26.15
C THR A 67 7.88 0.10 25.49
N LEU A 68 8.13 -0.95 26.28
CA LEU A 68 8.26 -2.33 25.78
C LEU A 68 7.01 -2.77 25.01
N TYR A 69 5.81 -2.60 25.60
CA TYR A 69 4.56 -2.96 24.95
C TYR A 69 4.32 -2.16 23.67
N LEU A 70 4.61 -0.86 23.66
CA LEU A 70 4.45 -0.02 22.46
C LEU A 70 5.40 -0.44 21.33
N LEU A 71 6.65 -0.79 21.64
CA LEU A 71 7.61 -1.32 20.67
C LEU A 71 7.19 -2.70 20.14
N ALA A 72 6.66 -3.57 21.01
CA ALA A 72 6.11 -4.85 20.59
C ALA A 72 4.92 -4.69 19.63
N ILE A 73 4.00 -3.75 19.92
CA ILE A 73 2.91 -3.39 19.01
C ILE A 73 3.47 -2.88 17.67
N ALA A 74 4.48 -2.00 17.69
CA ALA A 74 5.10 -1.49 16.48
C ALA A 74 5.67 -2.62 15.59
N ILE A 75 6.36 -3.60 16.19
CA ILE A 75 6.82 -4.81 15.47
C ILE A 75 5.65 -5.55 14.83
N LEU A 76 4.56 -5.77 15.59
CA LEU A 76 3.37 -6.48 15.09
C LEU A 76 2.72 -5.73 13.91
N LEU A 77 2.61 -4.41 13.99
CA LEU A 77 2.11 -3.56 12.91
C LEU A 77 3.03 -3.60 11.67
N SER A 78 4.35 -3.62 11.86
CA SER A 78 5.30 -3.78 10.75
C SER A 78 5.17 -5.14 10.07
N LEU A 79 4.98 -6.22 10.84
CA LEU A 79 4.68 -7.55 10.29
C LEU A 79 3.37 -7.54 9.51
N TYR A 80 2.34 -6.87 10.02
CA TYR A 80 1.06 -6.72 9.32
C TYR A 80 1.23 -6.06 7.95
N ILE A 81 1.95 -4.92 7.85
CA ILE A 81 2.19 -4.28 6.55
C ILE A 81 3.02 -5.17 5.62
N ALA A 82 4.08 -5.79 6.14
CA ALA A 82 5.00 -6.56 5.32
C ALA A 82 4.34 -7.81 4.71
N PHE A 83 3.62 -8.57 5.54
CA PHE A 83 3.14 -9.90 5.19
C PHE A 83 1.65 -9.92 4.83
N ILE A 84 0.81 -9.24 5.61
CA ILE A 84 -0.66 -9.34 5.47
C ILE A 84 -1.20 -8.32 4.46
N ARG A 85 -0.76 -7.06 4.51
CA ARG A 85 -1.27 -6.00 3.62
C ARG A 85 -0.73 -6.14 2.21
N PHE A 86 -1.60 -6.13 1.20
CA PHE A 86 -1.20 -6.10 -0.21
C PHE A 86 -1.56 -4.74 -0.82
N PRO A 87 -0.69 -4.13 -1.64
CA PRO A 87 -1.08 -3.00 -2.46
C PRO A 87 -2.09 -3.48 -3.51
N VAL A 88 -3.14 -2.69 -3.72
CA VAL A 88 -4.25 -3.07 -4.60
C VAL A 88 -4.59 -1.89 -5.51
N LEU A 89 -4.83 -2.18 -6.78
CA LEU A 89 -5.44 -1.28 -7.73
C LEU A 89 -6.96 -1.48 -7.70
N LEU A 90 -7.71 -0.42 -7.39
CA LEU A 90 -9.18 -0.43 -7.47
C LEU A 90 -9.61 0.38 -8.69
N LEU A 91 -10.17 -0.28 -9.68
CA LEU A 91 -10.81 0.37 -10.82
C LEU A 91 -12.28 0.61 -10.47
N LYS A 92 -12.70 1.87 -10.55
CA LYS A 92 -14.08 2.33 -10.32
C LYS A 92 -14.64 2.88 -11.63
N GLU A 93 -15.86 3.43 -11.61
CA GLU A 93 -16.53 3.86 -12.84
C GLU A 93 -15.90 5.10 -13.48
N GLN A 94 -15.52 6.08 -12.65
CA GLN A 94 -15.04 7.40 -13.09
C GLN A 94 -13.52 7.59 -12.89
N GLY A 95 -12.86 6.61 -12.28
CA GLY A 95 -11.44 6.69 -11.97
C GLY A 95 -10.96 5.45 -11.25
N PHE A 96 -9.75 5.52 -10.72
CA PHE A 96 -9.12 4.40 -10.04
C PHE A 96 -8.32 4.84 -8.81
N PHE A 97 -8.18 3.95 -7.85
CA PHE A 97 -7.25 4.11 -6.74
C PHE A 97 -5.97 3.35 -7.02
N PHE A 98 -4.85 4.06 -6.99
CA PHE A 98 -3.50 3.50 -7.04
C PHE A 98 -2.73 3.97 -5.80
N GLU A 99 -2.17 3.03 -5.03
CA GLU A 99 -1.43 3.31 -3.79
C GLU A 99 -2.14 4.31 -2.87
N ASN A 100 -3.44 4.07 -2.60
CA ASN A 100 -4.27 4.91 -1.73
C ASN A 100 -4.69 6.28 -2.29
N ILE A 101 -4.30 6.62 -3.52
CA ILE A 101 -4.61 7.90 -4.18
C ILE A 101 -5.65 7.69 -5.28
N TYR A 102 -6.72 8.49 -5.27
CA TYR A 102 -7.72 8.50 -6.34
C TYR A 102 -7.24 9.32 -7.54
N ILE A 103 -7.34 8.73 -8.73
CA ILE A 103 -7.01 9.36 -10.01
C ILE A 103 -8.22 9.22 -10.94
N ASP A 104 -8.65 10.35 -11.48
CA ASP A 104 -9.74 10.43 -12.44
C ASP A 104 -9.29 9.95 -13.83
N TYR A 105 -10.13 9.21 -14.54
CA TYR A 105 -9.82 8.76 -15.90
C TYR A 105 -9.60 9.91 -16.87
N ALA A 106 -10.21 11.08 -16.66
CA ALA A 106 -9.97 12.27 -17.47
C ALA A 106 -8.53 12.79 -17.42
N LYS A 107 -7.72 12.36 -16.43
CA LYS A 107 -6.31 12.72 -16.28
C LYS A 107 -5.35 11.76 -16.99
N ILE A 108 -5.85 10.63 -17.48
CA ILE A 108 -5.04 9.69 -18.26
C ILE A 108 -4.80 10.30 -19.65
N GLN A 109 -3.55 10.28 -20.08
CA GLN A 109 -3.14 10.66 -21.43
C GLN A 109 -3.02 9.43 -22.32
N GLN A 110 -2.33 8.40 -21.83
CA GLN A 110 -2.15 7.14 -22.56
C GLN A 110 -1.93 5.98 -21.58
N ILE A 111 -2.26 4.77 -22.03
CA ILE A 111 -2.02 3.52 -21.33
C ILE A 111 -1.17 2.65 -22.25
N ASN A 112 0.01 2.28 -21.80
CA ASN A 112 0.95 1.46 -22.54
C ASN A 112 1.18 0.13 -21.79
N LEU A 113 1.33 -0.96 -22.53
CA LEU A 113 1.74 -2.24 -21.97
C LEU A 113 3.17 -2.54 -22.41
N THR A 114 4.06 -2.72 -21.44
CA THR A 114 5.44 -3.14 -21.73
C THR A 114 5.48 -4.65 -22.01
N GLU A 115 6.47 -5.12 -22.76
CA GLU A 115 6.72 -6.54 -23.05
C GLU A 115 6.71 -7.43 -21.78
N ASN A 116 7.21 -6.89 -20.67
CA ASN A 116 7.20 -7.55 -19.35
C ASN A 116 5.83 -7.54 -18.64
N LYS A 117 4.73 -7.28 -19.37
CA LYS A 117 3.35 -7.18 -18.84
C LYS A 117 3.18 -6.14 -17.74
N ILE A 118 4.00 -5.09 -17.75
CA ILE A 118 3.89 -3.94 -16.85
C ILE A 118 3.00 -2.91 -17.53
N LEU A 119 1.93 -2.50 -16.86
CA LEU A 119 1.00 -1.51 -17.39
C LEU A 119 1.44 -0.12 -16.94
N VAL A 120 1.70 0.76 -17.91
CA VAL A 120 2.18 2.12 -17.68
C VAL A 120 1.07 3.09 -18.04
N ILE A 121 0.56 3.81 -17.05
CA ILE A 121 -0.44 4.87 -17.25
C ILE A 121 0.28 6.21 -17.19
N ASP A 122 0.34 6.90 -18.32
CA ASP A 122 0.86 8.26 -18.36
C ASP A 122 -0.29 9.24 -18.08
N LEU A 123 -0.06 10.10 -17.10
CA LEU A 123 -0.99 11.17 -16.75
C LEU A 123 -0.63 12.44 -17.52
N LYS A 124 -1.64 13.28 -17.75
CA LYS A 124 -1.49 14.61 -18.39
C LYS A 124 -0.47 15.51 -17.69
N ASN A 125 -0.19 15.28 -16.40
CA ASN A 125 0.78 16.03 -15.61
C ASN A 125 2.21 15.45 -15.69
N THR A 126 2.54 14.68 -16.74
CA THR A 126 3.87 14.09 -16.99
C THR A 126 4.30 12.99 -16.00
N LYS A 127 3.49 12.70 -14.97
CA LYS A 127 3.72 11.58 -14.06
C LYS A 127 3.34 10.27 -14.74
N ARG A 128 4.23 9.28 -14.65
CA ARG A 128 4.03 7.92 -15.16
C ARG A 128 3.77 6.98 -13.99
N LEU A 129 2.69 6.22 -14.06
CA LEU A 129 2.35 5.22 -13.06
C LEU A 129 2.67 3.83 -13.61
N MET A 130 3.63 3.16 -13.00
CA MET A 130 4.02 1.81 -13.36
C MET A 130 3.27 0.82 -12.49
N ILE A 131 2.30 0.14 -13.08
CA ILE A 131 1.44 -0.83 -12.43
C ILE A 131 2.02 -2.22 -12.70
N SER A 132 2.70 -2.76 -11.69
CA SER A 132 3.19 -4.13 -11.69
C SER A 132 2.18 -5.02 -10.98
N VAL A 133 1.49 -5.84 -11.76
CA VAL A 133 0.47 -6.76 -11.26
C VAL A 133 1.14 -7.99 -10.66
N ASP A 134 0.56 -8.54 -9.59
CA ASP A 134 1.10 -9.73 -8.91
C ASP A 134 0.87 -11.00 -9.74
N ASN A 135 -0.32 -11.13 -10.34
CA ASN A 135 -0.69 -12.25 -11.21
C ASN A 135 -0.76 -11.81 -12.68
N PRO A 136 -0.04 -12.46 -13.61
CA PRO A 136 -0.08 -12.10 -15.04
C PRO A 136 -1.48 -12.18 -15.68
N GLN A 137 -2.38 -13.04 -15.18
CA GLN A 137 -3.76 -13.13 -15.70
C GLN A 137 -4.60 -11.89 -15.37
N ASP A 138 -4.28 -11.17 -14.30
CA ASP A 138 -5.03 -9.98 -13.91
C ASP A 138 -4.69 -8.78 -14.81
N VAL A 139 -3.56 -8.81 -15.52
CA VAL A 139 -3.22 -7.80 -16.54
C VAL A 139 -4.25 -7.79 -17.66
N GLU A 140 -4.68 -8.96 -18.12
CA GLU A 140 -5.68 -9.09 -19.18
C GLU A 140 -7.04 -8.50 -18.75
N LYS A 141 -7.43 -8.71 -17.48
CA LYS A 141 -8.65 -8.12 -16.92
C LYS A 141 -8.60 -6.58 -16.91
N ILE A 142 -7.43 -6.01 -16.59
CA ILE A 142 -7.23 -4.56 -16.64
C ILE A 142 -7.34 -4.05 -18.08
N VAL A 143 -6.68 -4.72 -19.03
CA VAL A 143 -6.73 -4.32 -20.45
C VAL A 143 -8.17 -4.41 -20.99
N GLN A 144 -8.90 -5.49 -20.69
CA GLN A 144 -10.31 -5.62 -21.05
C GLN A 144 -11.17 -4.51 -20.44
N PHE A 145 -10.92 -4.14 -19.19
CA PHE A 145 -11.63 -3.05 -18.52
C PHE A 145 -11.47 -1.70 -19.23
N PHE A 146 -10.27 -1.41 -19.76
CA PHE A 146 -9.99 -0.17 -20.49
C PHE A 146 -10.43 -0.18 -21.97
N GLY A 147 -11.06 -1.25 -22.44
CA GLY A 147 -11.59 -1.36 -23.81
C GLY A 147 -10.80 -2.27 -24.75
N GLY A 148 -9.90 -3.11 -24.23
CA GLY A 148 -9.19 -4.14 -24.99
C GLY A 148 -7.94 -3.64 -25.73
N TYR A 149 -7.26 -4.55 -26.43
CA TYR A 149 -6.18 -4.20 -27.35
C TYR A 149 -6.80 -3.54 -28.59
N LYS A 150 -6.46 -2.27 -28.84
CA LYS A 150 -6.73 -1.60 -30.11
C LYS A 150 -5.46 -1.55 -30.93
#